data_AF-A0A2R6NHW4-F1
#
_entry.id   AF-A0A2R6NHW4-F1
#
_cell.length_a   1.000
_cell.length_b   1.000
_cell.length_c   1.000
_cell.angle_alpha   90.00
_cell.angle_beta   90.00
_cell.angle_gamma   90.00
#
_symmetry.space_group_name_H-M   'P 1'
#
loop_
_entity.id
_entity.type
_entity.pdbx_description
1 polymer ?
#
loop_
_entity_poly.entity_id
_entity_poly.type
_entity_poly.pdbx_seq_one_letter_code
_entity_poly.pdbx_strand_id
1 'polypeptide(L)'
;MMLHTMKARTPVRLTFIRSYATRLPERPPYRAPDPLVNNPNAVYEALPGDLTFIHRPPPSAASPESYTTSPASPLIMPAKTPAGAGAPLPPSVRKEKPAPPRMSDEDLARMRELRAKNPRYWTAGKLAKELNCSQLFVRMMARLKNSEKKAALKKRDEEHQRFRSQWGEKKVMNQEIRMKRQQYW
;
A
#
# COMPACT_ATOMS: atom_id res chain seq x y z
N MET A 1 -92.84 26.93 -40.92
CA MET A 1 -92.87 27.65 -39.63
C MET A 1 -92.50 26.66 -38.53
N MET A 2 -91.47 27.00 -37.74
CA MET A 2 -90.73 26.08 -36.87
C MET A 2 -91.51 25.69 -35.59
N LEU A 3 -91.57 24.38 -35.31
CA LEU A 3 -92.08 23.81 -34.05
C LEU A 3 -91.02 24.01 -32.94
N HIS A 4 -91.39 24.69 -31.85
CA HIS A 4 -90.55 24.83 -30.65
C HIS A 4 -90.96 23.78 -29.60
N THR A 5 -90.02 22.95 -29.18
CA THR A 5 -90.20 21.97 -28.10
C THR A 5 -89.74 22.57 -26.77
N MET A 6 -90.61 22.57 -25.76
CA MET A 6 -90.26 23.01 -24.41
C MET A 6 -89.54 21.90 -23.65
N LYS A 7 -88.39 22.23 -23.06
CA LYS A 7 -87.51 21.31 -22.31
C LYS A 7 -87.88 21.32 -20.83
N ALA A 8 -88.33 20.18 -20.29
CA ALA A 8 -88.64 20.02 -18.87
C ALA A 8 -87.35 20.06 -18.01
N ARG A 9 -87.40 20.78 -16.88
CA ARG A 9 -86.32 20.82 -15.87
C ARG A 9 -86.60 19.77 -14.79
N THR A 10 -85.66 18.86 -14.56
CA THR A 10 -85.71 17.88 -13.46
C THR A 10 -85.08 18.48 -12.19
N PRO A 11 -85.61 18.19 -10.97
CA PRO A 11 -85.00 18.66 -9.73
C PRO A 11 -83.79 17.79 -9.36
N VAL A 12 -82.64 18.44 -9.15
CA VAL A 12 -81.41 17.79 -8.67
C VAL A 12 -81.61 17.37 -7.20
N ARG A 13 -81.62 16.05 -6.94
CA ARG A 13 -81.54 15.51 -5.58
C ARG A 13 -80.12 15.70 -5.03
N LEU A 14 -79.98 16.54 -4.01
CA LEU A 14 -78.74 16.69 -3.25
C LEU A 14 -78.63 15.59 -2.20
N THR A 15 -77.93 14.50 -2.51
CA THR A 15 -77.45 13.55 -1.50
C THR A 15 -75.94 13.36 -1.67
N PHE A 16 -75.17 14.36 -1.27
CA PHE A 16 -73.74 14.20 -0.99
C PHE A 16 -73.52 14.32 0.51
N ILE A 17 -73.67 13.19 1.21
CA ILE A 17 -73.22 13.09 2.61
C ILE A 17 -71.70 13.01 2.57
N ARG A 18 -71.09 14.10 3.04
CA ARG A 18 -69.65 14.33 3.15
C ARG A 18 -69.07 13.41 4.25
N SER A 19 -68.49 12.26 3.88
CA SER A 19 -67.94 11.24 4.80
C SER A 19 -66.61 11.61 5.49
N TYR A 20 -66.10 12.81 5.30
CA TYR A 20 -64.77 13.25 5.76
C TYR A 20 -64.76 13.90 7.15
N ALA A 21 -65.92 14.09 7.78
CA ALA A 21 -66.01 14.79 9.06
C ALA A 21 -65.64 13.92 10.29
N THR A 22 -65.24 12.65 10.12
CA THR A 22 -64.96 11.74 11.26
C THR A 22 -63.49 11.29 11.38
N ARG A 23 -62.60 11.71 10.48
CA ARG A 23 -61.17 11.39 10.60
C ARG A 23 -60.40 12.65 10.96
N LEU A 24 -59.88 12.69 12.19
CA LEU A 24 -58.85 13.65 12.57
C LEU A 24 -57.70 13.53 11.54
N PRO A 25 -57.18 14.64 10.98
CA PRO A 25 -56.08 14.59 10.05
C PRO A 25 -54.83 14.09 10.81
N GLU A 26 -54.59 12.79 10.77
CA GLU A 26 -53.37 12.19 11.30
C GLU A 26 -52.20 12.61 10.41
N ARG A 27 -51.17 13.20 11.02
CA ARG A 27 -49.94 13.53 10.31
C ARG A 27 -49.32 12.23 9.81
N PRO A 28 -48.94 12.12 8.53
CA PRO A 28 -48.28 10.92 8.04
C PRO A 28 -47.01 10.66 8.85
N PRO A 29 -46.65 9.38 9.08
CA PRO A 29 -45.45 9.02 9.83
C PRO A 29 -44.23 9.63 9.15
N TYR A 30 -43.38 10.30 9.94
CA TYR A 30 -42.15 10.90 9.45
C TYR A 30 -41.21 9.82 8.92
N ARG A 31 -40.75 9.97 7.67
CA ARG A 31 -39.73 9.12 7.06
C ARG A 31 -38.47 9.96 6.86
N ALA A 32 -37.47 9.75 7.72
CA ALA A 32 -36.17 10.37 7.51
C ALA A 32 -35.55 9.83 6.19
N PRO A 33 -35.01 10.69 5.32
CA PRO A 33 -34.28 10.23 4.15
C PRO A 33 -33.01 9.49 4.61
N ASP A 34 -32.62 8.45 3.87
CA ASP A 34 -31.41 7.70 4.19
C ASP A 34 -30.17 8.63 4.08
N PRO A 35 -29.36 8.76 5.15
CA PRO A 35 -28.20 9.63 5.17
C PRO A 35 -27.10 9.24 4.17
N LEU A 36 -27.16 8.06 3.57
CA LEU A 36 -26.14 7.55 2.64
C LEU A 36 -26.44 7.81 1.16
N VAL A 37 -27.63 8.34 0.82
CA VAL A 37 -28.09 8.51 -0.57
C VAL A 37 -27.20 9.47 -1.37
N ASN A 38 -26.63 10.47 -0.70
CA ASN A 38 -25.76 11.47 -1.32
C ASN A 38 -24.26 11.14 -1.21
N ASN A 39 -23.89 9.97 -0.68
CA ASN A 39 -22.49 9.63 -0.46
C ASN A 39 -21.89 8.96 -1.71
N PRO A 40 -20.83 9.52 -2.33
CA PRO A 40 -20.20 8.93 -3.51
C PRO A 40 -19.56 7.56 -3.25
N ASN A 41 -19.31 7.22 -1.97
CA ASN A 41 -18.67 5.98 -1.56
C ASN A 41 -19.67 4.91 -1.05
N ALA A 42 -20.98 5.13 -1.18
CA ALA A 42 -21.99 4.15 -0.78
C ALA A 42 -22.55 3.46 -2.04
N VAL A 43 -22.49 2.13 -2.07
CA VAL A 43 -23.07 1.31 -3.13
C VAL A 43 -24.36 0.68 -2.61
N TYR A 44 -25.43 0.83 -3.39
CA TYR A 44 -26.75 0.31 -3.09
C TYR A 44 -27.03 -0.92 -3.95
N GLU A 45 -27.31 -2.05 -3.31
CA GLU A 45 -27.75 -3.29 -3.96
C GLU A 45 -29.17 -3.63 -3.53
N ALA A 46 -30.08 -3.77 -4.49
CA ALA A 46 -31.46 -4.17 -4.22
C ALA A 46 -31.56 -5.69 -4.04
N LEU A 47 -32.15 -6.13 -2.93
CA LEU A 47 -32.42 -7.54 -2.63
C LEU A 47 -33.91 -7.87 -2.78
N PRO A 48 -34.26 -9.16 -2.95
CA PRO A 48 -35.66 -9.59 -2.96
C PRO A 48 -36.37 -9.22 -1.65
N GLY A 49 -37.58 -8.66 -1.75
CA GLY A 49 -38.43 -8.37 -0.59
C GLY A 49 -38.27 -6.98 0.03
N ASP A 50 -38.08 -5.93 -0.78
CA ASP A 50 -37.94 -4.53 -0.35
C ASP A 50 -36.77 -4.30 0.64
N LEU A 51 -35.68 -5.05 0.46
CA LEU A 51 -34.45 -4.92 1.24
C LEU A 51 -33.36 -4.26 0.41
N THR A 52 -32.59 -3.38 1.02
CA THR A 52 -31.42 -2.74 0.41
C THR A 52 -30.16 -3.11 1.19
N PHE A 53 -29.16 -3.64 0.48
CA PHE A 53 -27.83 -3.85 1.04
C PHE A 53 -26.95 -2.68 0.65
N ILE A 54 -26.50 -1.94 1.67
CA ILE A 54 -25.65 -0.78 1.50
C ILE A 54 -24.27 -1.14 2.01
N HIS A 55 -23.28 -1.11 1.13
CA HIS A 55 -21.90 -1.32 1.50
C HIS A 55 -21.01 -0.19 0.99
N ARG A 56 -19.90 0.05 1.69
CA ARG A 56 -18.86 0.97 1.26
C ARG A 56 -17.69 0.14 0.77
N PRO A 57 -17.26 0.26 -0.51
CA PRO A 57 -16.08 -0.44 -0.97
C PRO A 57 -14.87 -0.02 -0.13
N PRO A 58 -13.89 -0.91 0.04
CA PRO A 58 -12.68 -0.57 0.78
C PRO A 58 -11.98 0.65 0.13
N PRO A 59 -11.32 1.50 0.93
CA PRO A 59 -10.64 2.67 0.40
C PRO A 59 -9.61 2.28 -0.68
N SER A 60 -9.51 3.08 -1.74
CA SER A 60 -8.59 2.84 -2.88
C SER A 60 -7.11 2.79 -2.45
N ALA A 61 -6.77 3.31 -1.27
CA ALA A 61 -5.48 3.13 -0.62
C ALA A 61 -5.70 2.37 0.69
N ALA A 62 -5.01 1.24 0.85
CA ALA A 62 -5.07 0.45 2.07
C ALA A 62 -4.56 1.30 3.25
N SER A 63 -5.44 1.70 4.16
CA SER A 63 -5.06 2.30 5.44
C SER A 63 -4.93 1.21 6.50
N PRO A 64 -4.00 1.32 7.46
CA PRO A 64 -3.82 0.33 8.53
C PRO A 64 -5.09 0.05 9.36
N GLU A 65 -5.99 1.04 9.44
CA GLU A 65 -7.25 1.00 10.21
C GLU A 65 -8.42 0.37 9.41
N SER A 66 -8.29 0.23 8.09
CA SER A 66 -9.29 -0.43 7.24
C SER A 66 -9.12 -1.95 7.32
N TYR A 67 -9.95 -2.55 8.17
CA TYR A 67 -9.91 -3.96 8.58
C TYR A 67 -10.26 -4.95 7.44
N THR A 68 -9.37 -5.09 6.46
CA THR A 68 -9.34 -6.20 5.48
C THR A 68 -7.92 -6.72 5.19
N THR A 69 -6.89 -6.12 5.78
CA THR A 69 -5.47 -6.47 5.56
C THR A 69 -4.75 -6.92 6.84
N SER A 70 -5.47 -7.36 7.87
CA SER A 70 -4.86 -8.09 8.98
C SER A 70 -4.26 -9.40 8.44
N PRO A 71 -2.94 -9.64 8.55
CA PRO A 71 -2.27 -10.79 7.95
C PRO A 71 -2.61 -12.14 8.61
N ALA A 72 -3.50 -12.15 9.62
CA ALA A 72 -3.77 -13.31 10.45
C ALA A 72 -4.77 -14.33 9.85
N SER A 73 -5.54 -13.98 8.79
CA SER A 73 -6.54 -14.88 8.22
C SER A 73 -6.24 -15.26 6.76
N PRO A 74 -5.77 -16.49 6.49
CA PRO A 74 -5.57 -16.98 5.13
C PRO A 74 -6.88 -17.22 4.35
N LEU A 75 -8.04 -17.19 5.02
CA LEU A 75 -9.36 -17.46 4.43
C LEU A 75 -10.05 -16.21 3.84
N ILE A 76 -9.58 -15.00 4.17
CA ILE A 76 -10.17 -13.72 3.74
C ILE A 76 -9.32 -13.07 2.64
N MET A 77 -8.16 -13.64 2.30
CA MET A 77 -7.40 -13.18 1.15
C MET A 77 -8.17 -13.55 -0.13
N PRO A 78 -8.62 -12.59 -0.96
CA PRO A 78 -8.96 -12.94 -2.33
C PRO A 78 -7.72 -13.62 -2.91
N ALA A 79 -7.90 -14.71 -3.66
CA ALA A 79 -6.81 -15.33 -4.38
C ALA A 79 -6.00 -14.20 -5.01
N LYS A 80 -4.70 -14.10 -4.68
CA LYS A 80 -3.81 -13.14 -5.32
C LYS A 80 -3.74 -13.57 -6.78
N THR A 81 -4.74 -13.22 -7.57
CA THR A 81 -4.56 -13.03 -8.99
C THR A 81 -3.38 -12.08 -9.07
N PRO A 82 -2.29 -12.47 -9.75
CA PRO A 82 -1.14 -11.60 -9.88
C PRO A 82 -1.69 -10.29 -10.43
N ALA A 83 -1.62 -9.22 -9.64
CA ALA A 83 -1.91 -7.88 -10.10
C ALA A 83 -0.91 -7.59 -11.21
N GLY A 84 -1.26 -7.94 -12.44
CA GLY A 84 -0.30 -7.98 -13.54
C GLY A 84 -0.54 -8.99 -14.68
N ALA A 85 -1.77 -9.46 -14.93
CA ALA A 85 -2.08 -10.10 -16.23
C ALA A 85 -2.58 -9.09 -17.28
N GLY A 86 -2.82 -7.81 -16.93
CA GLY A 86 -3.42 -6.84 -17.87
C GLY A 86 -3.08 -5.36 -17.68
N ALA A 87 -2.31 -4.99 -16.66
CA ALA A 87 -1.80 -3.61 -16.51
C ALA A 87 -0.28 -3.62 -16.71
N PRO A 88 0.28 -2.85 -17.65
CA PRO A 88 1.73 -2.78 -17.84
C PRO A 88 2.36 -2.10 -16.61
N LEU A 89 3.00 -2.90 -15.75
CA LEU A 89 3.83 -2.37 -14.68
C LEU A 89 5.04 -1.65 -15.29
N PRO A 90 5.51 -0.54 -14.68
CA PRO A 90 6.76 0.06 -15.09
C PRO A 90 7.91 -0.94 -14.93
N PRO A 91 8.97 -0.85 -15.75
CA PRO A 91 10.11 -1.74 -15.64
C PRO A 91 10.73 -1.63 -14.24
N SER A 92 11.13 -2.78 -13.68
CA SER A 92 11.84 -2.81 -12.41
C SER A 92 13.12 -1.98 -12.48
N VAL A 93 13.31 -1.06 -11.52
CA VAL A 93 14.55 -0.30 -11.36
C VAL A 93 15.74 -1.25 -11.08
N ARG A 94 15.49 -2.39 -10.46
CA ARG A 94 16.50 -3.42 -10.21
C ARG A 94 16.56 -4.37 -11.40
N LYS A 95 17.68 -4.33 -12.12
CA LYS A 95 18.02 -5.35 -13.12
C LYS A 95 18.31 -6.67 -12.41
N GLU A 96 17.64 -7.73 -12.83
CA GLU A 96 17.96 -9.09 -12.39
C GLU A 96 19.36 -9.43 -12.88
N LYS A 97 20.23 -9.81 -11.93
CA LYS A 97 21.57 -10.29 -12.25
C LYS A 97 21.57 -11.81 -12.14
N PRO A 98 22.14 -12.54 -13.12
CA PRO A 98 22.30 -13.97 -12.98
C PRO A 98 23.14 -14.30 -11.75
N ALA A 99 22.87 -15.45 -11.13
CA ALA A 99 23.67 -15.94 -10.02
C ALA A 99 25.13 -16.12 -10.49
N PRO A 100 26.13 -15.61 -9.74
CA PRO A 100 27.52 -15.79 -10.14
C PRO A 100 27.89 -17.28 -10.10
N PRO A 101 28.75 -17.74 -11.03
CA PRO A 101 29.22 -19.13 -11.03
C PRO A 101 30.03 -19.43 -9.77
N ARG A 102 30.12 -20.72 -9.42
CA ARG A 102 30.98 -21.20 -8.34
C ARG A 102 32.45 -20.95 -8.71
N MET A 103 33.22 -20.43 -7.74
CA MET A 103 34.68 -20.23 -7.87
C MET A 103 35.44 -21.55 -7.76
N SER A 104 36.60 -21.65 -8.43
CA SER A 104 37.52 -22.78 -8.28
C SER A 104 38.11 -22.86 -6.86
N ASP A 105 38.44 -24.06 -6.42
CA ASP A 105 39.02 -24.26 -5.07
C ASP A 105 40.48 -23.73 -5.01
N GLU A 106 41.19 -23.72 -6.14
CA GLU A 106 42.54 -23.14 -6.28
C GLU A 106 42.54 -21.62 -6.08
N ASP A 107 41.58 -20.91 -6.71
CA ASP A 107 41.44 -19.47 -6.55
C ASP A 107 41.03 -19.10 -5.12
N LEU A 108 40.24 -19.95 -4.46
CA LEU A 108 39.90 -19.79 -3.05
C LEU A 108 41.12 -19.92 -2.13
N ALA A 109 42.00 -20.90 -2.38
CA ALA A 109 43.24 -21.04 -1.64
C ALA A 109 44.15 -19.82 -1.87
N ARG A 110 44.32 -19.41 -3.12
CA ARG A 110 45.10 -18.22 -3.51
C ARG A 110 44.58 -16.95 -2.84
N MET A 111 43.26 -16.76 -2.81
CA MET A 111 42.61 -15.63 -2.14
C MET A 111 42.95 -15.57 -0.65
N ARG A 112 42.92 -16.72 0.04
CA ARG A 112 43.24 -16.81 1.46
C ARG A 112 44.72 -16.52 1.71
N GLU A 113 45.61 -17.09 0.91
CA GLU A 113 47.05 -16.88 1.03
C GLU A 113 47.44 -15.41 0.79
N LEU A 114 46.98 -14.80 -0.30
CA LEU A 114 47.31 -13.40 -0.62
C LEU A 114 46.87 -12.46 0.51
N ARG A 115 45.66 -12.68 1.02
CA ARG A 115 45.12 -11.86 2.10
C ARG A 115 45.84 -12.07 3.44
N ALA A 116 46.28 -13.29 3.72
CA ALA A 116 47.09 -13.60 4.90
C ALA A 116 48.50 -12.99 4.82
N LYS A 117 49.09 -12.96 3.61
CA LYS A 117 50.42 -12.37 3.36
C LYS A 117 50.44 -10.86 3.63
N ASN A 118 49.52 -10.11 2.99
CA ASN A 118 49.51 -8.64 3.10
C ASN A 118 48.08 -8.07 3.08
N PRO A 119 47.36 -8.03 4.22
CA PRO A 119 45.96 -7.62 4.28
C PRO A 119 45.71 -6.13 3.95
N ARG A 120 46.75 -5.29 4.05
CA ARG A 120 46.67 -3.85 3.69
C ARG A 120 46.66 -3.62 2.19
N TYR A 121 47.44 -4.40 1.44
CA TYR A 121 47.53 -4.30 -0.02
C TYR A 121 46.44 -5.15 -0.70
N TRP A 122 46.28 -6.39 -0.24
CA TRP A 122 45.28 -7.34 -0.72
C TRP A 122 43.91 -7.12 -0.05
N THR A 123 43.36 -5.92 -0.26
CA THR A 123 42.04 -5.55 0.26
C THR A 123 40.92 -6.38 -0.39
N ALA A 124 39.75 -6.43 0.25
CA ALA A 124 38.61 -7.19 -0.31
C ALA A 124 38.19 -6.65 -1.69
N GLY A 125 38.32 -5.34 -1.91
CA GLY A 125 38.04 -4.72 -3.19
C GLY A 125 39.04 -5.11 -4.28
N LYS A 126 40.33 -5.24 -3.93
CA LYS A 126 41.36 -5.64 -4.88
C LYS A 126 41.22 -7.10 -5.29
N LEU A 127 41.10 -8.00 -4.32
CA LEU A 127 40.90 -9.43 -4.59
C LEU A 127 39.60 -9.71 -5.35
N ALA A 128 38.54 -8.96 -5.06
CA ALA A 128 37.28 -9.05 -5.80
C ALA A 128 37.44 -8.72 -7.29
N LYS A 129 38.28 -7.73 -7.62
CA LYS A 129 38.54 -7.35 -9.01
C LYS A 129 39.42 -8.36 -9.73
N GLU A 130 40.43 -8.89 -9.06
CA GLU A 130 41.36 -9.85 -9.68
C GLU A 130 40.72 -11.22 -9.91
N LEU A 131 39.91 -11.69 -8.96
CA LEU A 131 39.25 -13.00 -9.03
C LEU A 131 37.80 -12.91 -9.52
N ASN A 132 37.39 -11.77 -10.09
CA ASN A 132 36.04 -11.52 -10.62
C ASN A 132 34.90 -11.98 -9.69
N CYS A 133 35.01 -11.67 -8.39
CA CYS A 133 34.06 -12.12 -7.38
C CYS A 133 33.51 -10.96 -6.54
N SER A 134 32.45 -11.23 -5.76
CA SER A 134 31.87 -10.21 -4.89
C SER A 134 32.79 -9.87 -3.72
N GLN A 135 32.92 -8.59 -3.37
CA GLN A 135 33.68 -8.17 -2.18
C GLN A 135 33.14 -8.81 -0.89
N LEU A 136 31.83 -9.07 -0.83
CA LEU A 136 31.22 -9.76 0.31
C LEU A 136 31.70 -11.20 0.40
N PHE A 137 31.82 -11.88 -0.74
CA PHE A 137 32.34 -13.24 -0.82
C PHE A 137 33.78 -13.33 -0.30
N VAL A 138 34.65 -12.39 -0.72
CA VAL A 138 36.02 -12.31 -0.20
C VAL A 138 36.05 -12.09 1.31
N ARG A 139 35.20 -11.19 1.84
CA ARG A 139 35.11 -10.93 3.29
C ARG A 139 34.66 -12.15 4.08
N MET A 140 33.87 -13.02 3.48
CA MET A 140 33.37 -14.26 4.08
C MET A 140 34.43 -15.37 4.03
N MET A 141 35.07 -15.59 2.88
CA MET A 141 35.99 -16.71 2.65
C MET A 141 37.41 -16.46 3.14
N ALA A 142 37.86 -15.21 3.13
CA ALA A 142 39.19 -14.79 3.55
C ALA A 142 39.05 -13.71 4.64
N ARG A 143 38.75 -14.15 5.87
CA ARG A 143 38.57 -13.25 7.01
C ARG A 143 39.92 -12.73 7.49
N LEU A 144 39.99 -11.43 7.83
CA LEU A 144 41.18 -10.88 8.51
C LEU A 144 41.22 -11.38 9.95
N LYS A 145 42.43 -11.38 10.51
CA LYS A 145 42.62 -11.54 11.96
C LYS A 145 41.84 -10.45 12.70
N ASN A 146 41.30 -10.79 13.88
CA ASN A 146 40.42 -9.90 14.63
C ASN A 146 41.09 -8.57 15.01
N SER A 147 42.38 -8.58 15.34
CA SER A 147 43.17 -7.39 15.66
C SER A 147 43.27 -6.42 14.47
N GLU A 148 43.68 -6.93 13.31
CA GLU A 148 43.80 -6.15 12.07
C GLU A 148 42.45 -5.62 11.60
N LYS A 149 41.39 -6.44 11.72
CA LYS A 149 40.01 -6.02 11.41
C LYS A 149 39.59 -4.85 12.28
N LYS A 150 39.82 -4.91 13.60
CA LYS A 150 39.50 -3.81 14.53
C LYS A 150 40.27 -2.55 14.17
N ALA A 151 41.57 -2.67 13.89
CA ALA A 151 42.39 -1.53 13.49
C ALA A 151 41.92 -0.87 12.18
N ALA A 152 41.54 -1.67 11.17
CA ALA A 152 41.02 -1.17 9.91
C ALA A 152 39.65 -0.49 10.07
N LEU A 153 38.75 -1.07 10.88
CA LEU A 153 37.45 -0.46 11.19
C LEU A 153 37.63 0.86 11.93
N LYS A 154 38.50 0.91 12.94
CA LYS A 154 38.77 2.13 13.70
C LYS A 154 39.23 3.27 12.79
N LYS A 155 40.20 3.00 11.89
CA LYS A 155 40.67 3.99 10.91
C LYS A 155 39.56 4.50 10.01
N ARG A 156 38.73 3.59 9.46
CA ARG A 156 37.59 3.96 8.61
C ARG A 156 36.59 4.83 9.38
N ASP A 157 36.30 4.48 10.63
CA ASP A 157 35.33 5.21 11.43
C ASP A 157 35.87 6.57 11.87
N GLU A 158 37.16 6.70 12.17
CA GLU A 158 37.85 7.97 12.38
C GLU A 158 37.80 8.87 11.12
N GLU A 159 38.08 8.32 9.94
CA GLU A 159 37.94 9.05 8.67
C GLU A 159 36.50 9.51 8.45
N HIS A 160 35.52 8.63 8.62
CA HIS A 160 34.11 8.99 8.52
C HIS A 160 33.69 10.05 9.53
N GLN A 161 34.20 10.00 10.77
CA GLN A 161 33.94 11.01 11.79
C GLN A 161 34.52 12.36 11.40
N ARG A 162 35.75 12.40 10.86
CA ARG A 162 36.36 13.64 10.34
C ARG A 162 35.53 14.26 9.22
N PHE A 163 34.97 13.45 8.31
CA PHE A 163 34.08 13.98 7.27
C PHE A 163 32.72 14.40 7.81
N ARG A 164 32.21 13.73 8.85
CA ARG A 164 30.93 14.09 9.50
C ARG A 164 31.05 15.35 10.35
N SER A 165 32.19 15.61 10.98
CA SER A 165 32.41 16.84 11.76
C SER A 165 32.45 18.09 10.87
N GLN A 166 32.72 17.93 9.57
CA GLN A 166 32.65 19.01 8.59
C GLN A 166 31.22 19.28 8.09
N TRP A 167 30.21 18.53 8.53
CA TRP A 167 28.83 18.76 8.13
C TRP A 167 28.24 19.94 8.89
N GLY A 168 27.64 20.88 8.18
CA GLY A 168 26.81 21.93 8.79
C GLY A 168 25.50 21.37 9.36
N GLU A 169 24.88 22.14 10.25
CA GLU A 169 23.68 21.76 11.02
C GLU A 169 22.55 21.19 10.16
N LYS A 170 22.24 21.85 9.03
CA LYS A 170 21.19 21.41 8.10
C LYS A 170 21.43 19.99 7.57
N LYS A 171 22.68 19.63 7.27
CA LYS A 171 23.02 18.30 6.75
C LYS A 171 22.91 17.24 7.85
N VAL A 172 23.31 17.57 9.07
CA VAL A 172 23.16 16.71 10.25
C VAL A 172 21.69 16.41 10.50
N MET A 173 20.85 17.45 10.61
CA MET A 173 19.40 17.32 10.79
C MET A 173 18.76 16.45 9.69
N ASN A 174 19.09 16.69 8.42
CA ASN A 174 18.55 15.90 7.31
C ASN A 174 18.95 14.41 7.40
N GLN A 175 20.17 14.13 7.83
CA GLN A 175 20.63 12.75 8.01
C GLN A 175 19.89 12.08 9.18
N GLU A 176 19.65 12.78 10.28
CA GLU A 176 18.86 12.28 11.42
C GLU A 176 17.41 11.98 11.03
N ILE A 177 16.76 12.89 10.29
CA ILE A 177 15.41 12.67 9.76
C ILE A 177 15.39 11.45 8.85
N ARG A 178 16.44 11.25 8.02
CA ARG A 178 16.57 10.04 7.18
C ARG A 178 16.71 8.78 8.03
N MET A 179 17.50 8.80 9.10
CA MET A 179 17.64 7.66 10.01
C MET A 179 16.31 7.32 10.70
N LYS A 180 15.58 8.33 11.20
CA LYS A 180 14.24 8.14 11.78
C LYS A 180 13.27 7.55 10.76
N ARG A 181 13.25 8.05 9.52
CA ARG A 181 12.44 7.48 8.44
C ARG A 181 12.75 6.01 8.18
N GLN A 182 14.03 5.65 8.11
CA GLN A 182 14.44 4.26 7.93
C GLN A 182 14.07 3.36 9.13
N GLN A 183 13.97 3.92 10.33
CA GLN A 183 13.55 3.19 11.53
C GLN A 183 12.03 2.96 11.59
N TYR A 184 11.23 3.90 11.08
CA TYR A 184 9.76 3.80 11.04
C TYR A 184 9.22 3.07 9.82
N TRP A 185 10.01 2.97 8.75
CA TRP A 185 9.73 2.12 7.58
C TRP A 185 9.99 0.65 7.88
#